data_AF-A0A7Y5H9F1-F1
#
_entry.id   AF-A0A7Y5H9F1-F1
#
_cell.length_a   1.000
_cell.length_b   1.000
_cell.length_c   1.000
_cell.angle_alpha   90.00
_cell.angle_beta   90.00
_cell.angle_gamma   90.00
#
_symmetry.space_group_name_H-M   'P 1'
#
loop_
_entity.id
_entity.type
_entity.pdbx_description
1 polymer ?
#
loop_
_entity_poly.entity_id
_entity_poly.type
_entity_poly.pdbx_seq_one_letter_code
_entity_poly.pdbx_strand_id
1 'polypeptide(L)' 'MLTLLGLVLAIVGGVWIAIEAFKEGLLWGIGCLLIPIVGLIFVALHWDVAKRPFLIQMVGVALYFLGGGSA' A
#
# COMPACT_ATOMS: atom_id res chain seq x y z
N MET A 1 9.88 -13.37 13.47
CA MET A 1 8.89 -12.40 14.01
C MET A 1 8.83 -11.09 13.21
N LEU A 2 9.96 -10.49 12.80
CA LEU A 2 9.97 -9.21 12.08
C LEU A 2 9.33 -9.28 10.67
N THR A 3 9.49 -10.41 9.98
CA THR A 3 8.87 -10.68 8.67
C THR A 3 7.34 -10.61 8.71
N LEU A 4 6.71 -11.20 9.73
CA LEU A 4 5.26 -11.14 9.93
C LEU A 4 4.78 -9.70 10.16
N LEU A 5 5.50 -8.92 10.95
CA LEU A 5 5.21 -7.49 11.16
C LEU A 5 5.32 -6.69 9.86
N GLY A 6 6.39 -6.91 9.08
CA GLY A 6 6.58 -6.27 7.78
C GLY A 6 5.49 -6.62 6.77
N LEU A 7 5.08 -7.89 6.73
CA LEU A 7 3.97 -8.36 5.90
C LEU A 7 2.65 -7.69 6.28
N VAL A 8 2.33 -7.63 7.57
CA VAL A 8 1.10 -6.97 8.06
C VAL A 8 1.11 -5.49 7.71
N LEU A 9 2.22 -4.80 7.90
CA LEU A 9 2.35 -3.38 7.53
C LEU A 9 2.22 -3.15 6.03
N ALA A 10 2.77 -4.03 5.19
CA ALA A 10 2.61 -3.95 3.74
C ALA A 10 1.15 -4.15 3.32
N ILE A 11 0.44 -5.13 3.92
CA ILE A 11 -0.99 -5.37 3.67
C ILE A 11 -1.81 -4.18 4.16
N VAL A 12 -1.56 -3.66 5.36
CA VAL A 12 -2.27 -2.50 5.92
C VAL A 12 -2.07 -1.28 5.03
N GLY A 13 -0.86 -1.01 4.55
CA GLY A 13 -0.58 0.08 3.62
C GLY A 13 -1.32 -0.08 2.29
N GLY A 14 -1.38 -1.30 1.73
CA GLY A 14 -2.14 -1.59 0.51
C GLY A 14 -3.65 -1.45 0.68
N VAL A 15 -4.20 -1.96 1.78
CA VAL A 15 -5.63 -1.84 2.12
C VAL A 15 -6.01 -0.38 2.35
N TRP A 16 -5.14 0.42 2.98
CA TRP A 16 -5.38 1.83 3.20
C TRP A 16 -5.44 2.63 1.88
N ILE A 17 -4.55 2.34 0.93
CA ILE A 17 -4.62 2.91 -0.43
C ILE A 17 -5.93 2.51 -1.11
N ALA A 18 -6.35 1.24 -0.99
CA ALA A 18 -7.62 0.79 -1.55
C ALA A 18 -8.82 1.53 -0.93
N ILE A 19 -8.83 1.72 0.39
CA ILE A 19 -9.89 2.48 1.09
C ILE A 19 -9.93 3.93 0.59
N GLU A 20 -8.79 4.60 0.46
CA GLU A 20 -8.76 5.97 -0.06
C GLU A 20 -9.17 6.04 -1.53
N ALA A 21 -8.78 5.07 -2.35
CA ALA A 21 -9.23 4.97 -3.73
C ALA A 21 -10.76 4.80 -3.81
N PHE A 22 -11.36 3.98 -2.94
CA PHE A 22 -12.82 3.85 -2.85
C PHE A 22 -13.50 5.12 -2.34
N LYS A 23 -12.85 5.88 -1.44
CA LYS A 23 -13.36 7.18 -0.95
C LYS A 23 -13.36 8.25 -2.05
N GLU A 24 -12.35 8.24 -2.91
CA GLU A 24 -12.28 9.17 -4.04
C GLU A 24 -13.31 8.82 -5.12
N GLY A 25 -13.52 7.53 -5.38
CA GLY A 25 -14.59 7.06 -6.24
C GLY A 25 -14.57 5.57 -6.53
N LEU A 26 -15.73 5.02 -6.87
CA LEU A 26 -15.89 3.59 -7.14
C LEU A 26 -14.99 3.10 -8.30
N LEU A 27 -14.76 3.94 -9.31
CA LEU A 27 -13.86 3.64 -10.42
C LEU A 27 -12.40 3.47 -9.97
N TRP A 28 -11.93 4.35 -9.07
CA TRP A 28 -10.57 4.28 -8.53
C TRP A 28 -10.39 3.07 -7.62
N GLY A 29 -11.38 2.79 -6.75
CA GLY A 29 -11.37 1.60 -5.89
C GLY A 29 -11.32 0.30 -6.69
N ILE A 30 -12.19 0.13 -7.69
CA ILE A 30 -12.22 -1.05 -8.56
C ILE A 30 -10.94 -1.14 -9.40
N GLY A 31 -10.48 -0.01 -9.97
CA GLY A 31 -9.24 0.05 -10.74
C GLY A 31 -8.02 -0.38 -9.93
N CYS A 32 -7.90 0.11 -8.68
CA CYS A 32 -6.83 -0.25 -7.77
C CYS A 32 -6.89 -1.73 -7.33
N LEU A 33 -8.10 -2.31 -7.21
CA LEU A 33 -8.30 -3.71 -6.81
C LEU A 33 -7.97 -4.69 -7.95
N LEU A 34 -8.34 -4.35 -9.18
CA LEU A 34 -8.06 -5.16 -10.37
C LEU A 34 -6.63 -5.02 -10.87
N ILE A 35 -6.05 -3.82 -10.75
CA ILE A 35 -4.76 -3.50 -11.35
C ILE A 35 -3.89 -2.76 -10.32
N PRO A 36 -2.82 -3.39 -9.79
CA PRO A 36 -1.94 -2.75 -8.82
C PRO A 36 -1.24 -1.50 -9.38
N ILE A 37 -1.05 -1.43 -10.71
CA ILE A 37 -0.52 -0.24 -11.41
C ILE A 37 -1.45 0.97 -11.25
N VAL A 38 -2.78 0.77 -11.20
CA VAL A 38 -3.72 1.87 -10.95
C VAL A 38 -3.56 2.41 -9.54
N GLY A 39 -3.20 1.57 -8.57
CA GLY A 39 -2.81 2.01 -7.22
C GLY A 39 -1.59 2.93 -7.23
N LEU A 40 -0.56 2.62 -8.02
CA LEU A 40 0.59 3.51 -8.20
C LEU A 40 0.21 4.85 -8.86
N ILE A 41 -0.65 4.81 -9.87
CA ILE A 41 -1.16 6.03 -10.53
C ILE A 41 -1.99 6.86 -9.54
N PHE A 42 -2.82 6.22 -8.73
CA PHE A 42 -3.59 6.87 -7.67
C PHE A 42 -2.68 7.53 -6.64
N VAL A 43 -1.61 6.85 -6.20
CA VAL A 43 -0.62 7.44 -5.29
C VAL A 43 0.06 8.66 -5.92
N ALA A 44 0.38 8.61 -7.21
CA ALA A 44 1.00 9.73 -7.91
C ALA A 44 0.05 10.93 -8.09
N LEU A 45 -1.22 10.68 -8.38
CA LEU A 45 -2.25 11.72 -8.56
C LEU A 45 -2.75 12.30 -7.22
N HIS A 46 -2.94 11.44 -6.22
CA HIS A 46 -3.46 11.77 -4.89
C HIS A 46 -2.34 11.71 -3.84
N TRP A 47 -1.18 12.29 -4.17
CA TRP A 47 0.00 12.25 -3.30
C TRP A 47 -0.26 12.79 -1.90
N ASP A 48 -1.14 13.79 -1.75
CA ASP A 48 -1.41 14.38 -0.44
C ASP A 48 -2.06 13.40 0.55
N VAL A 49 -2.94 12.53 0.03
CA VAL A 49 -3.69 11.53 0.81
C VAL A 49 -2.87 10.23 0.89
N ALA A 50 -2.29 9.82 -0.24
CA ALA A 50 -1.58 8.55 -0.39
C ALA A 50 -0.17 8.53 0.21
N LYS A 51 0.47 9.68 0.50
CA LYS A 51 1.83 9.72 1.10
C LYS A 51 1.92 8.97 2.42
N ARG A 52 0.89 9.06 3.27
CA ARG A 52 0.82 8.39 4.57
C ARG A 52 0.79 6.87 4.43
N PRO A 53 -0.19 6.27 3.72
CA PRO A 53 -0.24 4.83 3.56
C PRO A 53 0.92 4.29 2.71
N PHE A 54 1.42 5.05 1.74
CA PHE A 54 2.60 4.66 0.96
C PHE A 54 3.86 4.58 1.82
N LEU A 55 4.10 5.54 2.73
CA LEU A 55 5.21 5.49 3.67
C LEU A 55 5.10 4.29 4.62
N ILE A 56 3.90 3.99 5.13
CA ILE A 56 3.67 2.80 5.97
C ILE A 56 3.96 1.52 5.18
N GLN A 57 3.52 1.45 3.93
CA GLN A 57 3.78 0.31 3.06
C GLN A 57 5.28 0.14 2.80
N MET A 58 6.00 1.22 2.48
CA MET A 58 7.46 1.21 2.30
C MET A 58 8.21 0.77 3.56
N VAL A 59 7.81 1.25 4.74
CA VAL A 59 8.40 0.82 6.02
C VAL A 59 8.09 -0.65 6.30
N GLY A 60 6.88 -1.12 5.99
CA GLY A 60 6.50 -2.53 6.09
C GLY A 60 7.34 -3.44 5.18
N VAL A 61 7.52 -3.05 3.92
CA VAL A 61 8.39 -3.75 2.96
C VAL A 61 9.84 -3.74 3.45
N ALA A 62 10.36 -2.61 3.91
CA ALA A 62 11.71 -2.52 4.45
C ALA A 62 11.91 -3.44 5.67
N LEU A 63 10.96 -3.48 6.60
CA LEU A 63 10.97 -4.38 7.76
C LEU A 63 10.85 -5.86 7.35
N TYR A 64 10.10 -6.16 6.30
CA TYR A 64 10.01 -7.51 5.74
C TYR A 64 11.36 -8.00 5.22
N PHE A 65 12.06 -7.17 4.43
CA PHE A 65 13.39 -7.49 3.91
C PHE A 65 14.45 -7.54 5.02
N LEU A 66 14.47 -6.57 5.92
CA LEU A 66 15.39 -6.54 7.08
C LEU A 66 15.16 -7.72 8.04
N GLY A 67 13.93 -8.22 8.11
CA GLY A 67 13.57 -9.38 8.91
C GLY A 67 14.04 -10.72 8.35
N GLY A 68 14.61 -10.76 7.15
CA GLY A 68 15.04 -11.98 6.47
C GLY A 68 13.98 -12.60 5.53
N GLY A 69 13.02 -11.82 5.02
CA GLY A 69 12.03 -12.29 4.04
C GLY A 69 12.60 -12.78 2.69
N SER A 70 13.92 -12.67 2.50
CA SER A 70 14.67 -13.15 1.33
C SER A 70 15.66 -14.29 1.65
N ALA A 71 15.53 -14.95 2.82
CA ALA A 71 16.42 -16.03 3.26
C ALA A 71 15.74 -17.40 3.20
#